data_AF-X1MNQ1-F1
#
_entry.id   AF-X1MNQ1-F1
#
_cell.length_a   1.000
_cell.length_b   1.000
_cell.length_c   1.000
_cell.angle_alpha   90.00
_cell.angle_beta   90.00
_cell.angle_gamma   90.00
#
_symmetry.space_group_name_H-M   'P 1'
#
loop_
_entity.id
_entity.type
_entity.pdbx_description
1 polymer ?
#
loop_
_entity_poly.entity_id
_entity_poly.type
_entity_poly.pdbx_seq_one_letter_code
_entity_poly.pdbx_strand_id
1 'polypeptide(L)'
;MRGKVGYKLGEKMIDYESKAYILESIDLLRTRLDQIQSELPDVVDDYHKLFLYYVAERFEGLSSEKVKICDRKGDQKIDFFGSTEDRFVAYQCKLPELDILKQKEKVHTFDEVITKEADDILTFLTDEKGKLKGNKDSQEARNIYRSLKEDAQKDESICKAEAVLAFFGKMSPMAEDKLEVYKNKWEKGN
;
A
#
# COMPACT_ATOMS: atom_id res chain seq x y z
N MET A 1 -13.21 11.40 0.34
CA MET A 1 -13.05 12.64 1.14
C MET A 1 -12.19 13.63 0.36
N ARG A 2 -12.74 14.75 -0.13
CA ARG A 2 -11.96 15.85 -0.73
C ARG A 2 -11.36 16.70 0.38
N GLY A 3 -10.07 16.53 0.65
CA GLY A 3 -9.34 17.39 1.57
C GLY A 3 -8.78 18.61 0.87
N LYS A 4 -9.61 19.64 0.61
CA LYS A 4 -9.07 21.01 0.57
C LYS A 4 -8.70 21.37 2.00
N VAL A 5 -7.47 21.10 2.40
CA VAL A 5 -6.93 21.57 3.67
C VAL A 5 -6.36 22.96 3.43
N GLY A 6 -7.15 23.97 3.76
CA GLY A 6 -6.67 25.34 3.83
C GLY A 6 -7.19 25.99 5.09
N TYR A 7 -6.33 26.14 6.11
CA TYR A 7 -6.31 27.13 7.21
C TYR A 7 -4.88 27.04 7.82
N LYS A 8 -4.14 28.09 8.23
CA LYS A 8 -4.43 29.42 8.81
C LYS A 8 -3.23 30.38 8.53
N LEU A 9 -3.45 31.69 8.63
CA LEU A 9 -2.51 32.78 8.33
C LEU A 9 -1.11 32.61 8.97
N GLY A 10 -0.06 32.67 8.14
CA GLY A 10 1.33 32.91 8.59
C GLY A 10 2.35 31.84 8.19
N GLU A 11 1.90 30.63 7.86
CA GLU A 11 2.77 29.54 7.39
C GLU A 11 2.58 29.33 5.89
N LYS A 12 3.68 29.16 5.14
CA LYS A 12 3.63 28.82 3.71
C LYS A 12 2.69 27.63 3.53
N MET A 13 1.63 27.78 2.74
CA MET A 13 0.83 26.65 2.27
C MET A 13 1.76 25.64 1.61
N ILE A 14 1.95 24.49 2.24
CA ILE A 14 2.62 23.36 1.62
C ILE A 14 1.61 22.72 0.69
N ASP A 15 1.72 23.03 -0.60
CA ASP A 15 1.04 22.27 -1.64
C ASP A 15 1.77 20.94 -1.79
N TYR A 16 1.28 19.92 -1.07
CA TYR A 16 1.80 18.55 -1.07
C TYR A 16 1.71 17.90 -2.46
N GLU A 17 0.90 18.46 -3.36
CA GLU A 17 0.79 18.04 -4.75
C GLU A 17 1.66 18.90 -5.68
N SER A 18 2.35 19.93 -5.19
CA SER A 18 3.23 20.72 -6.04
C SER A 18 4.42 19.88 -6.53
N LYS A 19 4.85 20.14 -7.76
CA LYS A 19 6.05 19.51 -8.33
C LYS A 19 7.27 19.70 -7.41
N ALA A 20 7.43 20.90 -6.85
CA ALA A 20 8.55 21.24 -5.97
C ALA A 20 8.56 20.38 -4.70
N TYR A 21 7.41 20.26 -4.01
CA TYR A 21 7.30 19.45 -2.81
C TYR A 21 7.59 17.97 -3.07
N ILE A 22 7.09 17.42 -4.18
CA ILE A 22 7.31 16.02 -4.52
C ILE A 22 8.79 15.76 -4.83
N LEU A 23 9.46 16.69 -5.53
CA LEU A 23 10.90 16.57 -5.79
C LEU A 23 11.73 16.65 -4.51
N GLU A 24 11.43 17.59 -3.60
CA GLU A 24 12.09 17.66 -2.29
C GLU A 24 11.84 16.39 -1.45
N SER A 25 10.65 15.82 -1.56
CA SER A 25 10.28 14.57 -0.89
C SER A 25 11.04 13.35 -1.41
N ILE A 26 11.60 13.38 -2.63
CA ILE A 26 12.42 12.28 -3.16
C ILE A 26 13.70 12.13 -2.35
N ASP A 27 14.40 13.23 -2.07
CA ASP A 27 15.66 13.15 -1.33
C ASP A 27 15.43 12.77 0.13
N LEU A 28 14.32 13.24 0.72
CA LEU A 28 13.87 12.78 2.03
C LEU A 28 13.56 11.29 2.02
N LEU A 29 12.77 10.80 1.06
CA LEU A 29 12.46 9.38 0.94
C LEU A 29 13.75 8.56 0.78
N ARG A 30 14.63 8.95 -0.15
CA ARG A 30 15.90 8.25 -0.38
C ARG A 30 16.75 8.17 0.89
N THR A 31 16.89 9.29 1.61
CA THR A 31 17.62 9.32 2.89
C THR A 31 17.02 8.34 3.90
N ARG A 32 15.69 8.22 3.95
CA ARG A 32 15.02 7.25 4.82
C ARG A 32 15.22 5.81 4.37
N LEU A 33 15.17 5.54 3.08
CA LEU A 33 15.42 4.19 2.55
C LEU A 33 16.88 3.76 2.80
N ASP A 34 17.84 4.66 2.64
CA ASP A 34 19.26 4.40 2.93
C ASP A 34 19.48 4.15 4.44
N GLN A 35 18.74 4.83 5.32
CA GLN A 35 18.74 4.55 6.77
C GLN A 35 18.21 3.14 7.08
N ILE A 36 17.05 2.78 6.53
CA ILE A 36 16.48 1.43 6.70
C ILE A 36 17.46 0.37 6.21
N GLN A 37 18.12 0.60 5.07
CA GLN A 37 19.14 -0.31 4.54
C GLN A 37 20.27 -0.55 5.56
N SER A 38 20.70 0.49 6.27
CA SER A 38 21.77 0.39 7.28
C SER A 38 21.36 -0.35 8.56
N GLU A 39 20.06 -0.48 8.81
CA GLU A 39 19.48 -1.18 9.97
C GLU A 39 19.18 -2.66 9.68
N LEU A 40 19.15 -3.06 8.41
CA LEU A 40 18.89 -4.43 8.01
C LEU A 40 20.17 -5.30 8.16
N PRO A 41 20.03 -6.56 8.61
CA PRO A 41 21.17 -7.46 8.81
C PRO A 41 21.86 -7.85 7.49
N ASP A 42 21.12 -7.78 6.37
CA ASP A 42 21.61 -8.08 5.03
C ASP A 42 21.59 -6.82 4.15
N VAL A 43 22.56 -6.72 3.23
CA VAL A 43 22.57 -5.66 2.21
C VAL A 43 21.38 -5.87 1.26
N VAL A 44 20.35 -5.06 1.44
CA VAL A 44 19.22 -4.98 0.50
C VAL A 44 19.48 -3.83 -0.46
N ASP A 45 19.91 -4.12 -1.69
CA ASP A 45 20.11 -3.13 -2.75
C ASP A 45 18.86 -2.94 -3.64
N ASP A 46 17.68 -3.24 -3.08
CA ASP A 46 16.39 -3.08 -3.75
C ASP A 46 15.58 -2.00 -3.03
N TYR A 47 15.59 -0.79 -3.61
CA TYR A 47 14.84 0.35 -3.10
C TYR A 47 13.33 0.10 -2.98
N HIS A 48 12.77 -0.76 -3.82
CA HIS A 48 11.36 -1.11 -3.65
C HIS A 48 11.14 -1.94 -2.41
N LYS A 49 12.02 -2.92 -2.14
CA LYS A 49 11.95 -3.72 -0.91
C LYS A 49 12.14 -2.84 0.34
N LEU A 50 13.08 -1.88 0.29
CA LEU A 50 13.25 -0.87 1.33
C LEU A 50 11.98 -0.04 1.52
N PHE A 51 11.30 0.30 0.43
CA PHE A 51 10.03 1.03 0.49
C PHE A 51 8.91 0.22 1.15
N LEU A 52 8.88 -1.11 0.98
CA LEU A 52 7.92 -1.96 1.71
C LEU A 52 8.12 -1.86 3.22
N TYR A 53 9.37 -1.94 3.69
CA TYR A 53 9.68 -1.77 5.12
C TYR A 53 9.32 -0.37 5.61
N TYR A 54 9.63 0.67 4.84
CA TYR A 54 9.25 2.04 5.16
C TYR A 54 7.74 2.19 5.33
N VAL A 55 6.94 1.65 4.41
CA VAL A 55 5.48 1.70 4.49
C VAL A 55 4.98 0.92 5.71
N ALA A 56 5.51 -0.28 5.95
CA ALA A 56 5.12 -1.10 7.10
C ALA A 56 5.46 -0.44 8.44
N GLU A 57 6.64 0.16 8.58
CA GLU A 57 7.01 0.93 9.77
C GLU A 57 6.10 2.15 9.94
N ARG A 58 5.88 2.91 8.86
CA ARG A 58 5.18 4.19 8.93
C ARG A 58 3.68 4.07 9.18
N PHE A 59 3.04 3.07 8.60
CA PHE A 59 1.58 2.90 8.67
C PHE A 59 1.15 1.85 9.71
N GLU A 60 1.96 0.82 9.92
CA GLU A 60 1.61 -0.30 10.81
C GLU A 60 2.52 -0.38 12.06
N GLY A 61 3.56 0.46 12.17
CA GLY A 61 4.49 0.44 13.31
C GLY A 61 5.33 -0.84 13.38
N LEU A 62 5.45 -1.57 12.27
CA LEU A 62 6.16 -2.84 12.22
C LEU A 62 7.65 -2.62 11.97
N SER A 63 8.49 -3.17 12.85
CA SER A 63 9.93 -3.27 12.61
C SER A 63 10.20 -4.22 11.43
N SER A 64 11.28 -3.99 10.69
CA SER A 64 11.65 -4.76 9.50
C SER A 64 11.68 -6.28 9.71
N GLU A 65 12.11 -6.75 10.89
CA GLU A 65 12.14 -8.17 11.27
C GLU A 65 10.75 -8.83 11.35
N LYS A 66 9.70 -8.04 11.59
CA LYS A 66 8.32 -8.51 11.73
C LYS A 66 7.52 -8.42 10.42
N VAL A 67 8.04 -7.73 9.42
CA VAL A 67 7.34 -7.53 8.15
C VAL A 67 7.54 -8.76 7.27
N LYS A 68 6.43 -9.41 6.96
CA LYS A 68 6.42 -10.48 5.96
C LYS A 68 6.18 -9.91 4.58
N ILE A 69 7.26 -9.83 3.80
CA ILE A 69 7.20 -9.46 2.39
C ILE A 69 6.81 -10.68 1.56
N CYS A 70 5.80 -10.52 0.72
CA CYS A 70 5.37 -11.51 -0.25
C CYS A 70 6.24 -11.43 -1.51
N ASP A 71 6.66 -12.57 -2.06
CA ASP A 71 7.40 -12.60 -3.32
C ASP A 71 6.49 -12.24 -4.51
N ARG A 72 6.90 -11.29 -5.34
CA ARG A 72 6.14 -10.69 -6.46
C ARG A 72 5.58 -11.69 -7.47
N LYS A 73 6.15 -12.89 -7.58
CA LYS A 73 5.69 -13.86 -8.59
C LYS A 73 4.41 -14.56 -8.13
N GLY A 74 3.27 -14.07 -8.64
CA GLY A 74 1.95 -14.69 -8.42
C GLY A 74 1.35 -14.38 -7.05
N ASP A 75 1.77 -13.29 -6.41
CA ASP A 75 1.33 -12.79 -5.10
C ASP A 75 -0.09 -12.20 -5.06
N GLN A 76 -0.81 -12.22 -6.18
CA GLN A 76 -2.12 -11.57 -6.29
C GLN A 76 -2.08 -10.08 -5.88
N LYS A 77 -0.95 -9.41 -6.15
CA LYS A 77 -0.74 -7.98 -5.87
C LYS A 77 -0.60 -7.63 -4.39
N ILE A 78 -0.30 -8.60 -3.54
CA ILE A 78 -0.03 -8.35 -2.12
C ILE A 78 1.50 -8.28 -1.96
N ASP A 79 2.05 -7.11 -1.66
CA ASP A 79 3.48 -6.97 -1.36
C ASP A 79 3.80 -7.32 0.10
N PHE A 80 2.90 -6.97 1.02
CA PHE A 80 2.92 -7.41 2.41
C PHE A 80 1.52 -7.30 3.02
N PHE A 81 1.33 -7.85 4.20
CA PHE A 81 0.06 -7.76 4.93
C PHE A 81 0.29 -7.67 6.44
N GLY A 82 -0.71 -7.18 7.15
CA GLY A 82 -0.77 -7.10 8.61
C GLY A 82 -2.16 -7.48 9.11
N SER A 83 -2.26 -7.83 10.39
CA SER A 83 -3.53 -8.18 11.01
C SER A 83 -3.59 -7.85 12.50
N THR A 84 -4.76 -7.43 12.94
CA THR A 84 -5.21 -7.37 14.34
C THR A 84 -6.39 -8.32 14.52
N GLU A 85 -7.00 -8.34 15.72
CA GLU A 85 -8.17 -9.20 16.01
C GLU A 85 -9.39 -8.85 15.13
N ASP A 86 -9.54 -7.57 14.76
CA ASP A 86 -10.71 -7.02 14.06
C ASP A 86 -10.41 -6.55 12.62
N ARG A 87 -9.16 -6.60 12.20
CA ARG A 87 -8.72 -6.03 10.91
C ARG A 87 -7.65 -6.90 10.26
N PHE A 88 -7.85 -7.16 8.98
CA PHE A 88 -6.83 -7.67 8.09
C PHE A 88 -6.54 -6.62 7.02
N VAL A 89 -5.27 -6.27 6.83
CA VAL A 89 -4.86 -5.27 5.83
C VAL A 89 -3.79 -5.83 4.91
N ALA A 90 -4.04 -5.74 3.61
CA ALA A 90 -3.08 -6.10 2.56
C ALA A 90 -2.59 -4.83 1.85
N TYR A 91 -1.28 -4.76 1.61
CA TYR A 91 -0.63 -3.61 0.99
C TYR A 91 -0.11 -3.96 -0.40
N GLN A 92 -0.35 -3.05 -1.35
CA GLN A 92 0.37 -2.98 -2.61
C GLN A 92 1.11 -1.63 -2.64
N CYS A 93 2.41 -1.71 -2.71
CA CYS A 93 3.31 -0.58 -2.77
C CYS A 93 3.76 -0.32 -4.22
N LYS A 94 3.85 0.95 -4.62
CA LYS A 94 4.44 1.36 -5.90
C LYS A 94 5.48 2.45 -5.71
N LEU A 95 6.71 2.09 -6.00
CA LEU A 95 7.84 3.01 -6.06
C LEU A 95 8.31 3.11 -7.51
N PRO A 96 8.28 4.30 -8.14
CA PRO A 96 8.93 4.51 -9.43
C PRO A 96 10.45 4.35 -9.28
N GLU A 97 11.14 4.01 -10.37
CA GLU A 97 12.61 3.92 -10.37
C GLU A 97 13.23 5.26 -9.93
N LEU A 98 13.91 5.24 -8.77
CA LEU A 98 14.42 6.46 -8.13
C LEU A 98 15.42 7.20 -9.02
N ASP A 99 16.21 6.48 -9.81
CA ASP A 99 17.19 7.06 -10.73
C ASP A 99 16.51 7.82 -11.88
N ILE A 100 15.34 7.36 -12.32
CA ILE A 100 14.53 8.03 -13.34
C ILE A 100 13.89 9.31 -12.76
N LEU A 101 13.50 9.29 -11.48
CA LEU A 101 12.86 10.43 -10.83
C LEU A 101 13.82 11.62 -10.67
N LYS A 102 15.11 11.37 -10.39
CA LYS A 102 16.12 12.44 -10.27
C LYS A 102 16.43 13.12 -11.61
N GLN A 103 16.34 12.37 -12.71
CA GLN A 103 16.73 12.87 -14.04
C GLN A 103 15.62 13.64 -14.75
N LYS A 104 14.34 13.32 -14.50
CA LYS A 104 13.26 13.76 -15.40
C LYS A 104 12.58 15.07 -15.02
N GLU A 105 12.89 15.67 -13.87
CA GLU A 105 12.11 16.76 -13.25
C GLU A 105 10.57 16.54 -13.35
N LYS A 106 10.12 15.30 -13.48
CA LYS A 106 8.73 14.96 -13.75
C LYS A 106 8.31 13.99 -12.68
N VAL A 107 7.27 14.39 -11.96
CA VAL A 107 6.59 13.54 -11.00
C VAL A 107 5.99 12.37 -11.77
N HIS A 108 6.24 11.15 -11.30
CA HIS A 108 5.61 9.96 -11.86
C HIS A 108 4.10 10.00 -11.55
N THR A 109 3.29 9.70 -12.56
CA THR A 109 1.83 9.69 -12.46
C THR A 109 1.34 8.27 -12.74
N PHE A 110 0.64 7.68 -11.78
CA PHE A 110 0.01 6.38 -11.88
C PHE A 110 -1.36 6.47 -12.55
N ASP A 111 -1.63 5.54 -13.46
CA ASP A 111 -2.91 5.41 -14.16
C ASP A 111 -3.89 4.53 -13.37
N GLU A 112 -5.03 4.21 -13.97
CA GLU A 112 -6.08 3.40 -13.32
C GLU A 112 -5.64 1.96 -12.98
N VAL A 113 -4.55 1.45 -13.57
CA VAL A 113 -4.10 0.07 -13.36
C VAL A 113 -3.77 -0.17 -11.88
N ILE A 114 -3.13 0.80 -11.22
CA ILE A 114 -2.81 0.70 -9.78
C ILE A 114 -4.07 0.52 -8.93
N THR A 115 -5.18 1.16 -9.33
CA THR A 115 -6.43 1.13 -8.56
C THR A 115 -7.15 -0.19 -8.71
N LYS A 116 -7.04 -0.81 -9.88
CA LYS A 116 -7.56 -2.17 -10.12
C LYS A 116 -6.84 -3.20 -9.25
N GLU A 117 -5.55 -3.01 -8.95
CA GLU A 117 -4.82 -3.95 -8.10
C GLU A 117 -5.41 -4.05 -6.69
N ALA A 118 -5.91 -2.95 -6.11
CA ALA A 118 -6.64 -3.02 -4.83
C ALA A 118 -7.93 -3.84 -4.92
N ASP A 119 -8.68 -3.69 -6.02
CA ASP A 119 -9.89 -4.49 -6.27
C ASP A 119 -9.55 -5.97 -6.45
N ASP A 120 -8.45 -6.28 -7.15
CA ASP A 120 -7.96 -7.64 -7.37
C ASP A 120 -7.56 -8.30 -6.03
N ILE A 121 -6.87 -7.58 -5.13
CA ILE A 121 -6.52 -8.05 -3.78
C ILE A 121 -7.77 -8.42 -2.98
N LEU A 122 -8.74 -7.50 -2.87
CA LEU A 122 -9.97 -7.75 -2.12
C LEU A 122 -10.74 -8.92 -2.72
N THR A 123 -10.86 -8.96 -4.05
CA THR A 123 -11.51 -10.08 -4.77
C THR A 123 -10.83 -11.42 -4.47
N PHE A 124 -9.50 -11.45 -4.40
CA PHE A 124 -8.74 -12.65 -4.04
C PHE A 124 -8.97 -13.08 -2.59
N LEU A 125 -8.90 -12.15 -1.64
CA LEU A 125 -9.11 -12.41 -0.21
C LEU A 125 -10.53 -12.91 0.06
N THR A 126 -11.54 -12.33 -0.59
CA THR A 126 -12.96 -12.66 -0.39
C THR A 126 -13.51 -13.74 -1.32
N ASP A 127 -12.69 -14.34 -2.19
CA ASP A 127 -13.14 -15.45 -3.02
C ASP A 127 -13.39 -16.68 -2.11
N GLU A 128 -14.64 -16.98 -1.78
CA GLU A 128 -14.94 -18.13 -0.91
C GLU A 128 -14.74 -19.47 -1.63
N LYS A 129 -14.83 -19.48 -2.97
CA LYS A 129 -14.78 -20.69 -3.79
C LYS A 129 -13.36 -21.18 -4.08
N GLY A 130 -12.32 -20.44 -3.69
CA GLY A 130 -10.92 -20.88 -3.88
C GLY A 130 -10.48 -20.95 -5.34
N LYS A 131 -11.19 -20.24 -6.23
CA LYS A 131 -10.95 -20.20 -7.68
C LYS A 131 -9.68 -19.44 -8.01
N LEU A 132 -9.43 -18.33 -7.32
CA LEU A 132 -8.22 -17.53 -7.52
C LEU A 132 -7.04 -18.19 -6.83
N LYS A 133 -5.94 -18.33 -7.58
CA LYS A 133 -4.70 -18.99 -7.14
C LYS A 133 -3.59 -17.95 -7.00
N GLY A 134 -3.12 -17.76 -5.78
CA GLY A 134 -1.87 -17.07 -5.47
C GLY A 134 -0.73 -18.04 -5.18
N ASN A 135 0.48 -17.49 -5.07
CA ASN A 135 1.66 -18.16 -4.55
C ASN A 135 1.53 -18.46 -3.04
N LYS A 136 2.58 -19.04 -2.44
CA LYS A 136 2.56 -19.44 -1.03
C LYS A 136 2.22 -18.28 -0.09
N ASP A 137 2.86 -17.13 -0.25
CA ASP A 137 2.72 -16.00 0.68
C ASP A 137 1.34 -15.35 0.59
N SER A 138 0.82 -15.16 -0.62
CA SER A 138 -0.53 -14.62 -0.83
C SER A 138 -1.63 -15.59 -0.38
N GLN A 139 -1.44 -16.90 -0.54
CA GLN A 139 -2.38 -17.88 0.02
C GLN A 139 -2.35 -17.88 1.55
N GLU A 140 -1.18 -17.68 2.14
CA GLU A 140 -1.07 -17.53 3.60
C GLU A 140 -1.81 -16.28 4.08
N ALA A 141 -1.64 -15.14 3.41
CA ALA A 141 -2.37 -13.90 3.67
C ALA A 141 -3.90 -14.15 3.68
N ARG A 142 -4.40 -14.85 2.65
CA ARG A 142 -5.82 -15.22 2.55
C ARG A 142 -6.28 -16.17 3.65
N ASN A 143 -5.47 -17.15 4.01
CA ASN A 143 -5.81 -18.10 5.07
C ASN A 143 -5.89 -17.42 6.43
N ILE A 144 -4.98 -16.49 6.72
CA ILE A 144 -5.02 -15.66 7.93
C ILE A 144 -6.32 -14.85 7.97
N TYR A 145 -6.65 -14.13 6.88
CA TYR A 145 -7.91 -13.40 6.81
C TYR A 145 -9.14 -14.30 7.03
N ARG A 146 -9.17 -15.48 6.40
CA ARG A 146 -10.29 -16.43 6.58
C ARG A 146 -10.43 -16.90 8.02
N SER A 147 -9.33 -17.22 8.68
CA SER A 147 -9.33 -17.61 10.09
C SER A 147 -9.91 -16.48 10.96
N LEU A 148 -9.43 -15.25 10.77
CA LEU A 148 -9.93 -14.08 11.50
C LEU A 148 -11.42 -13.83 11.24
N LYS A 149 -11.87 -13.97 9.98
CA LYS A 149 -13.28 -13.85 9.62
C LYS A 149 -14.13 -14.92 10.30
N GLU A 150 -13.67 -16.17 10.32
CA GLU A 150 -14.38 -17.29 10.98
C GLU A 150 -14.46 -17.11 12.50
N ASP A 151 -13.39 -16.63 13.13
CA ASP A 151 -13.36 -16.38 14.57
C ASP A 151 -14.25 -15.20 14.94
N ALA A 152 -14.19 -14.09 14.17
CA ALA A 152 -15.10 -12.97 14.35
C ALA A 152 -16.58 -13.38 14.22
N GLN A 153 -16.91 -14.28 13.29
CA GLN A 153 -18.27 -14.82 13.14
C GLN A 153 -18.74 -15.63 14.36
N LYS A 154 -17.85 -16.39 15.01
CA LYS A 154 -18.18 -17.13 16.23
C LYS A 154 -18.43 -16.20 17.41
N ASP A 155 -17.69 -15.09 17.47
CA ASP A 155 -17.77 -14.09 18.53
C ASP A 155 -18.81 -12.99 18.24
N GLU A 156 -19.66 -13.16 17.22
CA GLU A 156 -20.65 -12.17 16.76
C GLU A 156 -20.04 -10.77 16.49
N SER A 157 -18.76 -10.74 16.12
CA SER A 157 -17.99 -9.54 15.79
C SER A 157 -17.68 -9.47 14.28
N ILE A 158 -17.01 -8.39 13.85
CA ILE A 158 -16.71 -8.13 12.43
C ILE A 158 -15.19 -8.00 12.26
N CYS A 159 -14.60 -8.87 11.43
CA CYS A 159 -13.25 -8.68 10.92
C CYS A 159 -13.31 -8.01 9.54
N LYS A 160 -12.68 -6.82 9.39
CA LYS A 160 -12.64 -6.09 8.12
C LYS A 160 -11.44 -6.47 7.27
N ALA A 161 -11.65 -6.67 5.97
CA ALA A 161 -10.57 -6.75 4.99
C ALA A 161 -10.32 -5.38 4.36
N GLU A 162 -9.08 -4.92 4.42
CA GLU A 162 -8.62 -3.66 3.84
C GLU A 162 -7.54 -3.92 2.79
N ALA A 163 -7.58 -3.18 1.69
CA ALA A 163 -6.51 -3.12 0.71
C ALA A 163 -5.98 -1.69 0.63
N VAL A 164 -4.68 -1.52 0.84
CA VAL A 164 -4.00 -0.23 0.84
C VAL A 164 -3.05 -0.13 -0.35
N LEU A 165 -3.23 0.91 -1.15
CA LEU A 165 -2.30 1.31 -2.19
C LEU A 165 -1.36 2.38 -1.64
N ALA A 166 -0.10 2.01 -1.39
CA ALA A 166 0.93 2.94 -0.94
C ALA A 166 1.85 3.28 -2.11
N PHE A 167 1.91 4.54 -2.54
CA PHE A 167 2.73 4.89 -3.70
C PHE A 167 3.44 6.22 -3.51
N PHE A 168 4.57 6.37 -4.20
CA PHE A 168 5.29 7.64 -4.27
C PHE A 168 5.12 8.28 -5.65
N GLY A 169 4.30 9.33 -5.73
CA GLY A 169 3.98 10.02 -6.98
C GLY A 169 2.59 10.64 -6.93
N LYS A 170 1.98 10.79 -8.12
CA LYS A 170 0.59 11.28 -8.26
C LYS A 170 -0.30 10.19 -8.84
N MET A 171 -1.58 10.23 -8.51
CA MET A 171 -2.60 9.55 -9.29
C MET A 171 -3.08 10.47 -10.42
N SER A 172 -3.39 9.89 -11.57
CA SER A 172 -4.12 10.61 -12.62
C SER A 172 -5.59 10.82 -12.19
N PRO A 173 -6.29 11.85 -12.71
CA PRO A 173 -7.70 12.05 -12.42
C PRO A 173 -8.57 10.82 -12.72
N MET A 174 -8.25 10.09 -13.80
CA MET A 174 -8.95 8.85 -14.14
C MET A 174 -8.73 7.75 -13.09
N ALA A 175 -7.52 7.63 -12.55
CA ALA A 175 -7.23 6.71 -11.47
C ALA A 175 -8.01 7.08 -10.20
N GLU A 176 -8.07 8.37 -9.85
CA GLU A 176 -8.85 8.84 -8.70
C GLU A 176 -10.34 8.52 -8.84
N ASP A 177 -10.91 8.79 -10.01
CA ASP A 177 -12.30 8.45 -10.32
C ASP A 177 -12.54 6.93 -10.19
N LYS A 178 -11.62 6.11 -10.69
CA LYS A 178 -11.73 4.66 -10.56
C LYS A 178 -11.59 4.15 -9.14
N LEU A 179 -10.67 4.72 -8.35
CA LEU A 179 -10.52 4.38 -6.94
C LEU A 179 -11.83 4.64 -6.18
N GLU A 180 -12.49 5.76 -6.45
CA GLU A 180 -13.78 6.10 -5.83
C GLU A 180 -14.88 5.10 -6.22
N VAL A 181 -14.91 4.65 -7.47
CA VAL A 181 -15.84 3.59 -7.91
C VAL A 181 -15.59 2.29 -7.13
N TYR A 182 -14.32 1.87 -6.97
CA TYR A 182 -13.99 0.67 -6.21
C TYR A 182 -14.30 0.80 -4.72
N LYS A 183 -14.00 1.94 -4.10
CA LYS A 183 -14.39 2.21 -2.70
C LYS A 183 -15.89 2.05 -2.49
N ASN A 184 -16.69 2.69 -3.34
CA ASN A 184 -18.15 2.58 -3.28
C ASN A 184 -18.65 1.14 -3.47
N LYS A 185 -18.01 0.35 -4.34
CA LYS A 185 -18.33 -1.07 -4.54
C LYS A 185 -18.12 -1.87 -3.24
N TRP A 186 -16.99 -1.69 -2.56
CA TRP A 186 -16.62 -2.47 -1.38
C TRP A 186 -17.25 -1.97 -0.08
N GLU A 187 -17.53 -0.67 0.05
CA GLU A 187 -18.21 -0.09 1.22
C GLU A 187 -19.72 -0.37 1.23
N LYS A 188 -20.36 -0.52 0.06
CA LYS A 188 -21.81 -0.77 -0.06
C LYS A 188 -22.15 -2.24 -0.32
N GLY A 189 -21.16 -3.03 -0.74
CA GLY A 189 -21.34 -4.39 -1.25
C GLY A 189 -21.07 -5.51 -0.24
N ASN A 190 -20.60 -5.19 0.98
CA ASN A 190 -20.28 -6.14 2.04
C ASN A 190 -20.81 -5.68 3.39
#